data_AF-A0A9P0IDN2-F1
#
_entry.id   AF-A0A9P0IDN2-F1
#
_cell.length_a   1.000
_cell.length_b   1.000
_cell.length_c   1.000
_cell.angle_alpha   90.00
_cell.angle_beta   90.00
_cell.angle_gamma   90.00
#
_symmetry.space_group_name_H-M   'P 1'
#
loop_
_entity.id
_entity.type
_entity.pdbx_description
1 polymer ?
#
loop_
_entity_poly.entity_id
_entity_poly.type
_entity_poly.pdbx_seq_one_letter_code
_entity_poly.pdbx_strand_id
1 'polypeptide(L)'
;MKLLVLAAFIAVVSSGNLSEPQQIQWPWQTGKLYRYDVNTHTLARHQEGASSGTAFKGEFIVRVKSPGRLQAKLEKPQHAQIHEQLPNDMAMPKDLKYETVQNLDQIFEISVEGGRVLSVNLPSTLLLSHENLLKGLISTLQVDLSTHSSTNNREDFLDREREQGLFKKMETDVTGNCETMYTIVPVAAEWRRELPQFASEEDPMEITKSKNYGHCHHRVAYHFGVPEGAEWTGTAHSNEEKQFISHSAVSRLLVGKQGPIYKAETTSTVSVHPLIYGKQKAQVHSRVQFTLLSVEQDNAPEWHSPQSTRQINTLLYSVTTKQMAILDKTSNLLQSSESHEHLNNVETQRENALNEDVSRSSSSDSLSAYVNEDVPNMNEPAYAALYMSVQSRGDKKQNAMNVQKLLQDMAQQLQNHNNMPKADFLSKFNILVRIIASMSTEQLAQISRGIEVGKSSNNNVKADMWMIFRDAVVQAGTPPAFAQIKTWIKNKKLQNEEAAQVVSSLARTIRYPSKEIMTQFFDLAMSPEVQQQKGLNTSALIAATRLITWLR
;
A
#
# COMPACT_ATOMS: atom_id res chain seq x y z
N MET A 1 -13.23 64.50 60.01
CA MET A 1 -14.28 63.47 59.88
C MET A 1 -14.63 63.36 58.40
N LYS A 2 -14.67 62.13 57.90
CA LYS A 2 -14.81 61.65 56.51
C LYS A 2 -15.75 62.49 55.61
N LEU A 3 -15.33 62.78 54.37
CA LEU A 3 -15.76 62.03 53.18
C LEU A 3 -15.10 62.57 51.89
N LEU A 4 -14.41 61.66 51.21
CA LEU A 4 -13.89 61.75 49.85
C LEU A 4 -15.04 61.65 48.84
N VAL A 5 -15.01 62.46 47.78
CA VAL A 5 -15.54 62.08 46.47
C VAL A 5 -14.53 62.51 45.42
N LEU A 6 -13.86 61.51 44.83
CA LEU A 6 -12.92 61.62 43.73
C LEU A 6 -13.74 61.61 42.42
N ALA A 7 -13.60 62.65 41.59
CA ALA A 7 -14.13 62.66 40.24
C ALA A 7 -13.10 62.03 39.29
N ALA A 8 -13.47 60.91 38.65
CA ALA A 8 -12.71 60.32 37.55
C ALA A 8 -13.60 60.32 36.30
N PHE A 9 -13.14 61.01 35.26
CA PHE A 9 -13.72 60.99 33.92
C PHE A 9 -13.54 59.59 33.30
N ILE A 10 -14.65 58.95 32.91
CA ILE A 10 -14.63 57.76 32.05
C ILE A 10 -15.00 58.21 30.64
N ALA A 11 -14.01 58.18 29.74
CA ALA A 11 -14.23 58.17 28.31
C ALA A 11 -14.79 56.79 27.93
N VAL A 12 -16.03 56.76 27.44
CA VAL A 12 -16.63 55.55 26.85
C VAL A 12 -16.02 55.37 25.47
N VAL A 13 -14.99 54.53 25.39
CA VAL A 13 -14.51 53.95 24.13
C VAL A 13 -15.33 52.68 23.92
N SER A 14 -16.19 52.69 22.92
CA SER A 14 -16.95 51.53 22.46
C SER A 14 -16.00 50.48 21.90
N SER A 15 -15.57 49.54 22.73
CA SER A 15 -14.96 48.29 22.28
C SER A 15 -16.08 47.42 21.70
N GLY A 16 -16.22 47.45 20.36
CA GLY A 16 -16.96 46.44 19.64
C GLY A 16 -16.37 45.07 19.92
N ASN A 17 -17.21 44.12 20.31
CA ASN A 17 -16.84 42.72 20.41
C ASN A 17 -16.29 42.27 19.07
N LEU A 18 -14.98 42.00 19.02
CA LEU A 18 -14.38 41.13 18.03
C LEU A 18 -15.07 39.77 18.19
N SER A 19 -16.08 39.53 17.35
CA SER A 19 -16.64 38.21 17.13
C SER A 19 -15.48 37.25 16.83
N GLU A 20 -15.33 36.22 17.65
CA GLU A 20 -14.49 35.06 17.35
C GLU A 20 -14.78 34.62 15.91
N PRO A 21 -13.75 34.36 15.08
CA PRO A 21 -13.99 33.89 13.73
C PRO A 21 -14.75 32.57 13.82
N GLN A 22 -16.00 32.56 13.32
CA GLN A 22 -16.80 31.36 13.19
C GLN A 22 -15.94 30.29 12.49
N GLN A 23 -15.59 29.23 13.22
CA GLN A 23 -14.92 28.07 12.66
C GLN A 23 -15.81 27.53 11.53
N ILE A 24 -15.43 27.78 10.29
CA ILE A 24 -16.11 27.27 9.11
C ILE A 24 -15.99 25.74 9.16
N GLN A 25 -17.08 25.06 9.52
CA GLN A 25 -17.16 23.60 9.54
C GLN A 25 -17.32 23.09 8.12
N TRP A 26 -16.19 22.85 7.46
CA TRP A 26 -16.11 22.37 6.09
C TRP A 26 -15.23 21.12 6.03
N PRO A 27 -15.59 20.07 5.26
CA PRO A 27 -16.85 19.91 4.52
C PRO A 27 -18.02 19.40 5.40
N TRP A 28 -17.75 18.95 6.62
CA TRP A 28 -18.71 18.25 7.48
C TRP A 28 -19.37 19.18 8.50
N GLN A 29 -20.70 19.35 8.41
CA GLN A 29 -21.48 20.19 9.31
C GLN A 29 -22.01 19.40 10.51
N THR A 30 -21.84 19.93 11.72
CA THR A 30 -22.31 19.29 12.97
C THR A 30 -23.85 19.15 12.99
N GLY A 31 -24.33 18.01 13.48
CA GLY A 31 -25.76 17.73 13.59
C GLY A 31 -26.40 17.32 12.26
N LYS A 32 -25.59 16.97 11.25
CA LYS A 32 -26.08 16.45 9.97
C LYS A 32 -25.79 14.95 9.81
N LEU A 33 -26.67 14.30 9.07
CA LEU A 33 -26.50 12.94 8.54
C LEU A 33 -26.40 13.02 7.03
N TYR A 34 -25.33 12.46 6.48
CA TYR A 34 -25.09 12.35 5.05
C TYR A 34 -25.25 10.89 4.64
N ARG A 35 -26.06 10.65 3.62
CA ARG A 35 -26.23 9.34 3.01
C ARG A 35 -25.65 9.35 1.61
N TYR A 36 -24.69 8.48 1.34
CA TYR A 36 -24.07 8.35 0.02
C TYR A 36 -24.39 7.01 -0.62
N ASP A 37 -24.67 7.01 -1.92
CA ASP A 37 -24.56 5.82 -2.76
C ASP A 37 -23.10 5.63 -3.16
N VAL A 38 -22.58 4.41 -2.96
CA VAL A 38 -21.21 4.05 -3.26
C VAL A 38 -21.22 3.00 -4.36
N ASN A 39 -20.49 3.29 -5.44
CA ASN A 39 -20.24 2.34 -6.52
C ASN A 39 -18.75 2.31 -6.83
N THR A 40 -18.17 1.12 -6.78
CA THR A 40 -16.76 0.94 -7.10
C THR A 40 -16.57 -0.26 -8.01
N HIS A 41 -15.49 -0.23 -8.78
CA HIS A 41 -15.01 -1.40 -9.50
C HIS A 41 -13.50 -1.36 -9.68
N THR A 42 -12.90 -2.54 -9.77
CA THR A 42 -11.51 -2.74 -10.17
C THR A 42 -11.49 -3.81 -11.25
N LEU A 43 -10.88 -3.50 -12.38
CA LEU A 43 -10.88 -4.30 -13.60
C LEU A 43 -9.45 -4.46 -14.10
N ALA A 44 -9.01 -5.70 -14.28
CA ALA A 44 -7.81 -6.05 -15.01
C ALA A 44 -8.19 -6.40 -16.46
N ARG A 45 -7.46 -5.83 -17.42
CA ARG A 45 -7.69 -6.10 -18.85
C ARG A 45 -6.39 -6.11 -19.65
N HIS A 46 -6.45 -6.83 -20.76
CA HIS A 46 -5.52 -6.66 -21.87
C HIS A 46 -6.19 -5.82 -22.96
N GLN A 47 -5.41 -5.07 -23.75
CA GLN A 47 -5.95 -4.14 -24.76
C GLN A 47 -6.94 -4.79 -25.76
N GLU A 48 -6.77 -6.09 -26.03
CA GLU A 48 -7.58 -6.86 -26.98
C GLU A 48 -8.43 -7.96 -26.31
N GLY A 49 -8.59 -7.93 -24.98
CA GLY A 49 -9.18 -9.03 -24.21
C GLY A 49 -10.39 -8.66 -23.35
N ALA A 50 -11.04 -9.69 -22.81
CA ALA A 50 -12.06 -9.52 -21.78
C ALA A 50 -11.47 -8.87 -20.52
N SER A 51 -12.31 -8.14 -19.79
CA SER A 51 -11.98 -7.56 -18.50
C SER A 51 -12.39 -8.52 -17.39
N SER A 52 -11.54 -8.66 -16.38
CA SER A 52 -11.82 -9.47 -15.20
C SER A 52 -11.62 -8.65 -13.94
N GLY A 53 -12.50 -8.78 -12.95
CA GLY A 53 -12.38 -7.95 -11.76
C GLY A 53 -13.56 -8.05 -10.82
N THR A 54 -13.71 -7.04 -9.99
CA THR A 54 -14.73 -6.98 -8.93
C THR A 54 -15.44 -5.65 -8.94
N ALA A 55 -16.75 -5.65 -8.74
CA ALA A 55 -17.53 -4.48 -8.39
C ALA A 55 -17.98 -4.55 -6.93
N PHE A 56 -18.12 -3.39 -6.30
CA PHE A 56 -18.70 -3.24 -4.98
C PHE A 56 -19.70 -2.09 -4.98
N LYS A 57 -20.79 -2.25 -4.24
CA LYS A 57 -21.78 -1.20 -4.03
C LYS A 57 -22.36 -1.25 -2.62
N GLY A 58 -22.91 -0.14 -2.17
CA GLY A 58 -23.60 -0.02 -0.88
C GLY A 58 -23.92 1.42 -0.54
N GLU A 59 -24.50 1.65 0.62
CA GLU A 59 -24.80 3.00 1.10
C GLU A 59 -23.82 3.36 2.23
N PHE A 60 -23.10 4.48 2.11
CA PHE A 60 -22.15 4.95 3.12
C PHE A 60 -22.78 6.09 3.91
N ILE A 61 -23.00 5.86 5.20
CA ILE A 61 -23.69 6.80 6.08
C ILE A 61 -22.67 7.50 6.96
N VAL A 62 -22.71 8.83 7.02
CA VAL A 62 -21.85 9.66 7.87
C VAL A 62 -22.71 10.54 8.76
N ARG A 63 -22.52 10.45 10.08
CA ARG A 63 -23.16 11.31 11.08
C ARG A 63 -22.10 12.20 11.72
N VAL A 64 -22.33 13.50 11.74
CA VAL A 64 -21.40 14.47 12.31
C VAL A 64 -21.88 14.85 13.71
N LYS A 65 -21.25 14.26 14.73
CA LYS A 65 -21.70 14.41 16.13
C LYS A 65 -21.12 15.63 16.82
N SER A 66 -19.85 15.91 16.54
CA SER A 66 -19.15 17.09 17.00
C SER A 66 -18.16 17.54 15.93
N PRO A 67 -17.64 18.78 16.00
CA PRO A 67 -16.61 19.25 15.09
C PRO A 67 -15.45 18.25 15.04
N GLY A 68 -15.09 17.81 13.84
CA GLY A 68 -13.99 16.87 13.63
C GLY A 68 -14.24 15.40 14.02
N ARG A 69 -15.43 15.02 14.51
CA ARG A 69 -15.76 13.63 14.88
C ARG A 69 -16.96 13.12 14.07
N LEU A 70 -16.71 12.13 13.22
CA LEU A 70 -17.70 11.50 12.36
C LEU A 70 -17.97 10.07 12.83
N GLN A 71 -19.24 9.67 12.93
CA GLN A 71 -19.63 8.27 13.04
C GLN A 71 -20.08 7.76 11.67
N ALA A 72 -19.55 6.63 11.21
CA ALA A 72 -19.87 6.10 9.89
C ALA A 72 -20.17 4.60 9.92
N LYS A 73 -20.91 4.14 8.91
CA LYS A 73 -21.17 2.72 8.65
C LYS A 73 -21.52 2.51 7.18
N LEU A 74 -21.37 1.29 6.70
CA LEU A 74 -21.91 0.84 5.41
C LEU A 74 -23.26 0.14 5.63
N GLU A 75 -24.25 0.44 4.80
CA GLU A 75 -25.51 -0.28 4.74
C GLU A 75 -25.59 -1.07 3.42
N LYS A 76 -26.09 -2.31 3.50
CA LYS A 76 -26.27 -3.22 2.37
C LYS A 76 -25.01 -3.37 1.47
N PRO A 77 -23.81 -3.60 2.03
CA PRO A 77 -22.62 -3.78 1.21
C PRO A 77 -22.76 -5.05 0.36
N GLN A 78 -22.53 -4.91 -0.94
CA GLN A 78 -22.64 -5.98 -1.93
C GLN A 78 -21.43 -5.97 -2.85
N HIS A 79 -21.02 -7.15 -3.31
CA HIS A 79 -19.93 -7.31 -4.26
C HIS A 79 -20.33 -8.25 -5.40
N ALA A 80 -19.73 -8.09 -6.57
CA ALA A 80 -19.93 -8.95 -7.73
C ALA A 80 -18.59 -9.22 -8.43
N GLN A 81 -18.44 -10.42 -8.99
CA GLN A 81 -17.33 -10.75 -9.87
C GLN A 81 -17.68 -10.37 -11.31
N ILE A 82 -16.68 -9.94 -12.07
CA ILE A 82 -16.81 -9.52 -13.47
C ILE A 82 -15.83 -10.35 -14.28
N HIS A 83 -16.30 -10.94 -15.37
CA HIS A 83 -15.45 -11.67 -16.31
C HIS A 83 -16.06 -11.60 -17.72
N GLU A 84 -16.01 -10.42 -18.33
CA GLU A 84 -16.72 -10.13 -19.58
C GLU A 84 -15.98 -9.09 -20.41
N GLN A 85 -16.28 -9.03 -21.71
CA GLN A 85 -15.74 -7.99 -22.58
C GLN A 85 -16.56 -6.71 -22.40
N LEU A 86 -15.93 -5.68 -21.84
CA LEU A 86 -16.57 -4.40 -21.58
C LEU A 86 -16.45 -3.46 -22.79
N PRO A 87 -17.42 -2.54 -22.95
CA PRO A 87 -17.33 -1.47 -23.94
C PRO A 87 -16.13 -0.55 -23.66
N ASN A 88 -15.75 0.27 -24.66
CA ASN A 88 -14.58 1.14 -24.58
C ASN A 88 -14.66 2.18 -23.44
N ASP A 89 -15.87 2.58 -23.07
CA ASP A 89 -16.16 3.51 -21.96
C ASP A 89 -16.11 2.82 -20.58
N MET A 90 -15.85 1.51 -20.54
CA MET A 90 -15.83 0.68 -19.34
C MET A 90 -17.15 0.73 -18.55
N ALA A 91 -18.27 0.96 -19.24
CA ALA A 91 -19.57 0.91 -18.59
C ALA A 91 -19.84 -0.47 -17.99
N MET A 92 -20.30 -0.48 -16.74
CA MET A 92 -20.58 -1.70 -15.99
C MET A 92 -21.83 -2.44 -16.54
N PRO A 93 -21.81 -3.79 -16.64
CA PRO A 93 -22.99 -4.55 -17.01
C PRO A 93 -24.12 -4.38 -15.99
N LYS A 94 -25.37 -4.34 -16.47
CA LYS A 94 -26.55 -4.10 -15.62
C LYS A 94 -27.01 -5.35 -14.85
N ASP A 95 -26.60 -6.52 -15.31
CA ASP A 95 -27.04 -7.85 -14.88
C ASP A 95 -26.01 -8.58 -13.99
N LEU A 96 -25.09 -7.83 -13.39
CA LEU A 96 -24.12 -8.38 -12.44
C LEU A 96 -24.81 -9.03 -11.23
N LYS A 97 -24.33 -10.23 -10.87
CA LYS A 97 -24.81 -10.99 -9.72
C LYS A 97 -24.11 -10.50 -8.45
N TYR A 98 -24.82 -9.69 -7.68
CA TYR A 98 -24.34 -9.14 -6.42
C TYR A 98 -24.60 -10.07 -5.24
N GLU A 99 -23.58 -10.28 -4.42
CA GLU A 99 -23.61 -11.04 -3.18
C GLU A 99 -23.32 -10.13 -1.98
N THR A 100 -24.04 -10.34 -0.88
CA THR A 100 -23.90 -9.52 0.34
C THR A 100 -22.56 -9.78 1.03
N VAL A 101 -21.86 -8.73 1.41
CA VAL A 101 -20.61 -8.80 2.17
C VAL A 101 -20.93 -8.81 3.66
N GLN A 102 -20.57 -9.90 4.34
CA GLN A 102 -20.84 -10.07 5.77
C GLN A 102 -19.89 -9.25 6.64
N ASN A 103 -20.36 -8.77 7.80
CA ASN A 103 -19.56 -8.09 8.83
C ASN A 103 -18.85 -6.78 8.40
N LEU A 104 -19.33 -6.13 7.34
CA LEU A 104 -18.81 -4.84 6.86
C LEU A 104 -19.73 -3.65 7.22
N ASP A 105 -20.90 -3.93 7.80
CA ASP A 105 -21.91 -2.97 8.25
C ASP A 105 -21.70 -2.44 9.67
N GLN A 106 -20.57 -2.79 10.28
CA GLN A 106 -20.20 -2.36 11.62
C GLN A 106 -19.93 -0.85 11.66
N ILE A 107 -20.26 -0.22 12.79
CA ILE A 107 -20.04 1.20 13.04
C ILE A 107 -18.56 1.45 13.34
N PHE A 108 -18.05 2.57 12.83
CA PHE A 108 -16.70 3.06 13.11
C PHE A 108 -16.69 4.60 13.21
N GLU A 109 -15.61 5.15 13.75
CA GLU A 109 -15.46 6.60 13.88
C GLU A 109 -14.28 7.12 13.05
N ILE A 110 -14.43 8.31 12.49
CA ILE A 110 -13.40 9.00 11.71
C ILE A 110 -13.14 10.34 12.39
N SER A 111 -11.88 10.58 12.75
CA SER A 111 -11.41 11.88 13.25
C SER A 111 -10.86 12.70 12.09
N VAL A 112 -11.35 13.92 11.93
CA VAL A 112 -10.99 14.82 10.83
C VAL A 112 -10.64 16.23 11.29
N GLU A 113 -9.76 16.89 10.57
CA GLU A 113 -9.37 18.29 10.78
C GLU A 113 -9.32 19.00 9.43
N GLY A 114 -10.15 20.02 9.22
CA GLY A 114 -10.21 20.74 7.93
C GLY A 114 -10.56 19.84 6.72
N GLY A 115 -11.13 18.66 6.96
CA GLY A 115 -11.42 17.62 5.96
C GLY A 115 -10.29 16.61 5.71
N ARG A 116 -9.13 16.76 6.35
CA ARG A 116 -8.06 15.76 6.43
C ARG A 116 -8.41 14.70 7.46
N VAL A 117 -8.17 13.42 7.17
CA VAL A 117 -8.38 12.34 8.12
C VAL A 117 -7.16 12.18 9.01
N LEU A 118 -7.36 12.23 10.32
CA LEU A 118 -6.31 12.06 11.34
C LEU A 118 -6.22 10.61 11.81
N SER A 119 -7.37 10.00 12.09
CA SER A 119 -7.44 8.62 12.57
C SER A 119 -8.80 8.00 12.30
N VAL A 120 -8.86 6.68 12.31
CA VAL A 120 -10.10 5.91 12.23
C VAL A 120 -10.15 4.92 13.40
N ASN A 121 -11.25 4.89 14.14
CA ASN A 121 -11.50 3.92 15.20
C ASN A 121 -12.37 2.79 14.65
N LEU A 122 -11.78 1.61 14.48
CA LEU A 122 -12.42 0.44 13.88
C LEU A 122 -12.73 -0.63 14.93
N PRO A 123 -13.78 -1.45 14.74
CA PRO A 123 -13.99 -2.65 15.56
C PRO A 123 -12.78 -3.60 15.50
N SER A 124 -12.36 -4.14 16.64
CA SER A 124 -11.22 -5.07 16.70
C SER A 124 -11.48 -6.39 15.95
N THR A 125 -12.75 -6.74 15.71
CA THR A 125 -13.20 -7.91 14.96
C THR A 125 -13.16 -7.73 13.44
N LEU A 126 -12.93 -6.50 12.95
CA LEU A 126 -12.96 -6.18 11.53
C LEU A 126 -11.75 -6.80 10.79
N LEU A 127 -12.02 -7.51 9.70
CA LEU A 127 -10.99 -8.09 8.83
C LEU A 127 -10.10 -7.01 8.20
N LEU A 128 -8.81 -7.31 8.03
CA LEU A 128 -7.84 -6.40 7.40
C LEU A 128 -8.25 -5.98 5.97
N SER A 129 -8.84 -6.89 5.19
CA SER A 129 -9.35 -6.57 3.85
C SER A 129 -10.49 -5.54 3.90
N HIS A 130 -11.36 -5.63 4.90
CA HIS A 130 -12.44 -4.68 5.13
C HIS A 130 -11.90 -3.32 5.60
N GLU A 131 -10.90 -3.32 6.48
CA GLU A 131 -10.18 -2.09 6.84
C GLU A 131 -9.60 -1.39 5.60
N ASN A 132 -8.87 -2.11 4.75
CA ASN A 132 -8.26 -1.52 3.56
C ASN A 132 -9.31 -1.02 2.55
N LEU A 133 -10.45 -1.71 2.44
CA LEU A 133 -11.59 -1.21 1.67
C LEU A 133 -12.12 0.11 2.25
N LEU A 134 -12.34 0.17 3.57
CA LEU A 134 -12.79 1.41 4.24
C LEU A 134 -11.77 2.55 4.06
N LYS A 135 -10.47 2.27 4.19
CA LYS A 135 -9.41 3.25 3.92
C LYS A 135 -9.49 3.81 2.50
N GLY A 136 -9.71 2.95 1.50
CA GLY A 136 -9.90 3.38 0.11
C GLY A 136 -11.15 4.24 -0.08
N LEU A 137 -12.26 3.86 0.52
CA LEU A 137 -13.52 4.62 0.50
C LEU A 137 -13.37 6.00 1.17
N ILE A 138 -12.78 6.05 2.36
CA ILE A 138 -12.55 7.27 3.13
C ILE A 138 -11.57 8.20 2.39
N SER A 139 -10.55 7.64 1.75
CA SER A 139 -9.58 8.40 0.95
C SER A 139 -10.24 9.22 -0.17
N THR A 140 -11.29 8.68 -0.81
CA THR A 140 -12.04 9.39 -1.87
C THR A 140 -12.82 10.60 -1.34
N LEU A 141 -13.28 10.56 -0.08
CA LEU A 141 -14.00 11.67 0.55
C LEU A 141 -13.06 12.68 1.24
N GLN A 142 -11.78 12.37 1.38
CA GLN A 142 -10.81 13.28 2.00
C GLN A 142 -10.55 14.48 1.08
N VAL A 143 -10.77 15.68 1.61
CA VAL A 143 -10.41 16.93 0.94
C VAL A 143 -9.96 17.90 2.00
N ASP A 144 -8.78 18.47 1.83
CA ASP A 144 -8.25 19.44 2.78
C ASP A 144 -7.72 20.65 2.02
N LEU A 145 -8.36 21.80 2.26
CA LEU A 145 -8.06 23.09 1.63
C LEU A 145 -7.25 24.01 2.56
N SER A 146 -6.68 23.46 3.63
CA SER A 146 -5.77 24.19 4.51
C SER A 146 -4.35 24.27 3.90
N THR A 147 -3.51 25.10 4.51
CA THR A 147 -2.09 25.22 4.15
C THR A 147 -1.22 24.09 4.73
N HIS A 148 -1.81 23.13 5.45
CA HIS A 148 -1.09 22.03 6.04
C HIS A 148 -0.39 21.18 4.96
N SER A 149 0.86 20.78 5.23
CA SER A 149 1.70 20.00 4.30
C SER A 149 1.92 20.63 2.92
N SER A 150 1.72 21.94 2.77
CA SER A 150 1.99 22.65 1.52
C SER A 150 3.46 22.51 1.13
N THR A 151 3.69 22.16 -0.13
CA THR A 151 5.03 22.25 -0.73
C THR A 151 5.22 23.71 -1.11
N ASN A 152 6.02 24.48 -0.36
CA ASN A 152 6.25 25.91 -0.60
C ASN A 152 6.67 26.18 -2.06
N ASN A 153 5.70 26.46 -2.94
CA ASN A 153 5.91 26.69 -4.35
C ASN A 153 5.33 28.06 -4.70
N ARG A 154 6.07 28.85 -5.47
CA ARG A 154 5.72 30.27 -5.73
C ARG A 154 4.44 30.43 -6.56
N GLU A 155 4.03 29.38 -7.26
CA GLU A 155 2.85 29.35 -8.12
C GLU A 155 1.59 28.86 -7.40
N ASP A 156 1.71 28.43 -6.14
CA ASP A 156 0.58 27.93 -5.37
C ASP A 156 -0.32 29.10 -4.93
N PHE A 157 -1.61 29.01 -5.22
CA PHE A 157 -2.60 29.99 -4.78
C PHE A 157 -3.95 29.35 -4.49
N LEU A 158 -4.71 29.99 -3.59
CA LEU A 158 -6.08 29.64 -3.27
C LEU A 158 -6.87 30.92 -3.03
N ASP A 159 -7.75 31.25 -3.96
CA ASP A 159 -8.72 32.33 -3.85
C ASP A 159 -10.08 31.75 -3.41
N ARG A 160 -10.41 31.97 -2.14
CA ARG A 160 -11.66 31.51 -1.54
C ARG A 160 -12.87 32.32 -1.98
N GLU A 161 -12.69 33.57 -2.43
CA GLU A 161 -13.80 34.41 -2.90
C GLU A 161 -14.22 34.03 -4.31
N ARG A 162 -13.24 33.70 -5.16
CA ARG A 162 -13.49 33.27 -6.55
C ARG A 162 -13.64 31.76 -6.71
N GLU A 163 -13.46 31.00 -5.64
CA GLU A 163 -13.53 29.54 -5.64
C GLU A 163 -12.54 28.93 -6.65
N GLN A 164 -11.34 29.51 -6.70
CA GLN A 164 -10.29 29.14 -7.65
C GLN A 164 -8.98 28.87 -6.91
N GLY A 165 -8.26 27.83 -7.32
CA GLY A 165 -6.98 27.53 -6.70
C GLY A 165 -6.20 26.49 -7.48
N LEU A 166 -4.88 26.60 -7.39
CA LEU A 166 -3.93 25.62 -7.87
C LEU A 166 -2.81 25.54 -6.85
N PHE A 167 -2.64 24.39 -6.21
CA PHE A 167 -1.57 24.22 -5.22
C PHE A 167 -1.16 22.75 -5.08
N LYS A 168 0.01 22.51 -4.51
CA LYS A 168 0.53 21.18 -4.23
C LYS A 168 0.74 20.98 -2.74
N LYS A 169 0.50 19.76 -2.28
CA LYS A 169 0.80 19.35 -0.91
C LYS A 169 1.05 17.87 -0.80
N MET A 170 1.67 17.45 0.29
CA MET A 170 1.74 16.03 0.64
C MET A 170 0.40 15.55 1.21
N GLU A 171 -0.18 14.52 0.61
CA GLU A 171 -1.44 13.91 1.03
C GLU A 171 -1.27 12.40 1.21
N THR A 172 -1.74 11.91 2.36
CA THR A 172 -1.80 10.48 2.66
C THR A 172 -3.16 9.91 2.31
N ASP A 173 -3.14 8.81 1.56
CA ASP A 173 -4.32 8.02 1.26
C ASP A 173 -3.99 6.51 1.29
N VAL A 174 -4.91 5.66 0.81
CA VAL A 174 -4.71 4.20 0.77
C VAL A 174 -3.47 3.74 -0.02
N THR A 175 -2.97 4.52 -0.97
CA THR A 175 -1.85 4.13 -1.84
C THR A 175 -0.49 4.64 -1.36
N GLY A 176 -0.45 5.73 -0.58
CA GLY A 176 0.79 6.37 -0.18
C GLY A 176 0.60 7.77 0.40
N ASN A 177 1.70 8.30 0.94
CA ASN A 177 1.88 9.72 1.27
C ASN A 177 2.67 10.39 0.15
N CYS A 178 1.96 11.05 -0.77
CA CYS A 178 2.52 11.55 -2.02
C CYS A 178 2.14 13.01 -2.28
N GLU A 179 2.96 13.69 -3.07
CA GLU A 179 2.64 15.01 -3.59
C GLU A 179 1.38 14.91 -4.45
N THR A 180 0.40 15.73 -4.10
CA THR A 180 -0.91 15.79 -4.74
C THR A 180 -1.18 17.23 -5.15
N MET A 181 -1.44 17.41 -6.45
CA MET A 181 -1.83 18.69 -7.01
C MET A 181 -3.34 18.85 -6.93
N TYR A 182 -3.77 19.95 -6.34
CA TYR A 182 -5.15 20.39 -6.21
C TYR A 182 -5.44 21.45 -7.26
N THR A 183 -6.55 21.30 -7.97
CA THR A 183 -7.10 22.32 -8.88
C THR A 183 -8.55 22.55 -8.51
N ILE A 184 -8.90 23.79 -8.20
CA ILE A 184 -10.23 24.19 -7.76
C ILE A 184 -10.77 25.18 -8.77
N VAL A 185 -11.97 24.90 -9.28
CA VAL A 185 -12.66 25.74 -10.26
C VAL A 185 -14.14 25.83 -9.93
N PRO A 186 -14.79 26.98 -10.13
CA PRO A 186 -16.25 27.08 -10.05
C PRO A 186 -16.89 26.32 -11.21
N VAL A 187 -18.02 25.65 -10.98
CA VAL A 187 -18.68 24.82 -12.01
C VAL A 187 -19.91 25.53 -12.55
N ALA A 188 -19.98 25.65 -13.88
CA ALA A 188 -21.16 26.17 -14.57
C ALA A 188 -22.33 25.16 -14.54
N ALA A 189 -23.53 25.59 -14.96
CA ALA A 189 -24.80 24.90 -14.73
C ALA A 189 -24.93 23.43 -15.21
N GLU A 190 -23.99 22.89 -15.99
CA GLU A 190 -24.00 21.51 -16.47
C GLU A 190 -24.01 20.46 -15.34
N TRP A 191 -23.46 20.79 -14.15
CA TRP A 191 -23.48 19.91 -12.98
C TRP A 191 -24.92 19.53 -12.55
N ARG A 192 -25.90 20.38 -12.82
CA ARG A 192 -27.32 20.14 -12.51
C ARG A 192 -27.89 18.95 -13.28
N ARG A 193 -27.33 18.62 -14.45
CA ARG A 193 -27.69 17.42 -15.22
C ARG A 193 -27.07 16.17 -14.59
N GLU A 194 -25.87 16.27 -14.04
CA GLU A 194 -25.22 15.16 -13.34
C GLU A 194 -25.92 14.82 -12.01
N LEU A 195 -26.44 15.83 -11.30
CA LEU A 195 -27.03 15.69 -9.96
C LEU A 195 -28.37 16.44 -9.84
N PRO A 196 -29.44 15.95 -10.50
CA PRO A 196 -30.71 16.68 -10.59
C PRO A 196 -31.37 16.92 -9.22
N GLN A 197 -31.14 16.04 -8.24
CA GLN A 197 -31.70 16.17 -6.89
C GLN A 197 -31.16 17.35 -6.09
N PHE A 198 -30.02 17.92 -6.48
CA PHE A 198 -29.44 19.12 -5.88
C PHE A 198 -29.48 20.31 -6.83
N ALA A 199 -30.18 20.25 -7.95
CA ALA A 199 -30.14 21.29 -8.98
C ALA A 199 -30.62 22.68 -8.49
N SER A 200 -31.40 22.72 -7.40
CA SER A 200 -31.86 23.95 -6.73
C SER A 200 -30.81 24.60 -5.84
N GLU A 201 -29.72 23.91 -5.52
CA GLU A 201 -28.63 24.43 -4.70
C GLU A 201 -27.77 25.42 -5.51
N GLU A 202 -26.98 26.20 -4.77
CA GLU A 202 -25.97 27.08 -5.36
C GLU A 202 -24.93 26.30 -6.18
N ASP A 203 -24.34 26.97 -7.17
CA ASP A 203 -23.30 26.37 -7.99
C ASP A 203 -22.12 25.89 -7.11
N PRO A 204 -21.74 24.61 -7.19
CA PRO A 204 -20.63 24.06 -6.44
C PRO A 204 -19.30 24.41 -7.08
N MET A 205 -18.23 24.17 -6.32
CA MET A 205 -16.88 24.12 -6.84
C MET A 205 -16.49 22.69 -7.20
N GLU A 206 -15.70 22.55 -8.25
CA GLU A 206 -15.04 21.30 -8.62
C GLU A 206 -13.62 21.31 -8.10
N ILE A 207 -13.27 20.25 -7.38
CA ILE A 207 -11.93 20.01 -6.86
C ILE A 207 -11.37 18.80 -7.58
N THR A 208 -10.33 19.00 -8.38
CA THR A 208 -9.58 17.93 -9.02
C THR A 208 -8.27 17.70 -8.26
N LYS A 209 -7.97 16.44 -7.95
CA LYS A 209 -6.72 16.01 -7.31
C LYS A 209 -5.96 15.11 -8.26
N SER A 210 -4.71 15.43 -8.57
CA SER A 210 -3.82 14.59 -9.37
C SER A 210 -2.58 14.22 -8.55
N LYS A 211 -2.28 12.92 -8.47
CA LYS A 211 -1.18 12.43 -7.64
C LYS A 211 0.09 12.19 -8.43
N ASN A 212 1.21 12.64 -7.87
CA ASN A 212 2.54 12.37 -8.37
C ASN A 212 3.18 11.18 -7.64
N TYR A 213 3.07 9.98 -8.22
CA TYR A 213 3.70 8.77 -7.66
C TYR A 213 5.23 8.75 -7.78
N GLY A 214 5.83 9.68 -8.51
CA GLY A 214 7.28 9.89 -8.54
C GLY A 214 7.79 10.72 -7.36
N HIS A 215 6.90 11.41 -6.63
CA HIS A 215 7.25 12.22 -5.47
C HIS A 215 6.40 11.80 -4.26
N CYS A 216 6.84 10.73 -3.59
CA CYS A 216 6.19 10.21 -2.39
C CYS A 216 7.19 10.12 -1.24
N HIS A 217 6.77 10.52 -0.04
CA HIS A 217 7.51 10.22 1.18
C HIS A 217 7.39 8.74 1.50
N HIS A 218 6.19 8.16 1.36
CA HIS A 218 5.90 6.74 1.55
C HIS A 218 4.97 6.25 0.46
N ARG A 219 5.27 5.08 -0.10
CA ARG A 219 4.40 4.42 -1.08
C ARG A 219 4.17 2.97 -0.66
N VAL A 220 2.92 2.55 -0.60
CA VAL A 220 2.59 1.16 -0.30
C VAL A 220 2.72 0.34 -1.58
N ALA A 221 3.86 -0.31 -1.74
CA ALA A 221 4.13 -1.20 -2.86
C ALA A 221 5.03 -2.35 -2.42
N TYR A 222 4.88 -3.50 -3.09
CA TYR A 222 5.82 -4.60 -3.01
C TYR A 222 6.29 -4.95 -4.42
N HIS A 223 7.61 -4.95 -4.62
CA HIS A 223 8.24 -5.31 -5.88
C HIS A 223 9.32 -6.37 -5.66
N PHE A 224 9.41 -7.33 -6.58
CA PHE A 224 10.45 -8.36 -6.58
C PHE A 224 10.70 -8.85 -8.00
N GLY A 225 11.95 -9.18 -8.33
CA GLY A 225 12.31 -9.71 -9.65
C GLY A 225 12.38 -8.64 -10.74
N VAL A 226 12.86 -7.44 -10.40
CA VAL A 226 13.10 -6.37 -11.37
C VAL A 226 14.16 -6.81 -12.38
N PRO A 227 13.87 -6.81 -13.70
CA PRO A 227 14.91 -7.01 -14.70
C PRO A 227 15.98 -5.93 -14.59
N GLU A 228 17.24 -6.30 -14.79
CA GLU A 228 18.35 -5.35 -14.83
C GLU A 228 18.08 -4.27 -15.91
N GLY A 229 18.24 -2.99 -15.55
CA GLY A 229 17.93 -1.84 -16.42
C GLY A 229 16.44 -1.45 -16.50
N ALA A 230 15.56 -2.06 -15.69
CA ALA A 230 14.16 -1.66 -15.59
C ALA A 230 13.87 -0.90 -14.29
N GLU A 231 13.03 0.13 -14.37
CA GLU A 231 12.53 0.84 -13.20
C GLU A 231 11.05 0.48 -12.97
N TRP A 232 10.73 -0.08 -11.80
CA TRP A 232 9.35 -0.49 -11.48
C TRP A 232 8.42 0.69 -11.33
N THR A 233 8.92 1.78 -10.75
CA THR A 233 8.08 2.83 -10.21
C THR A 233 8.87 4.14 -10.20
N GLY A 234 8.54 5.04 -11.10
CA GLY A 234 9.26 6.30 -11.25
C GLY A 234 9.27 6.81 -12.68
N THR A 235 9.94 7.94 -12.86
CA THR A 235 10.33 8.46 -14.17
C THR A 235 11.73 7.91 -14.46
N ALA A 236 11.90 7.17 -15.55
CA ALA A 236 13.22 6.73 -16.00
C ALA A 236 14.21 7.91 -15.96
N HIS A 237 15.25 7.79 -15.14
CA HIS A 237 16.20 8.87 -14.89
C HIS A 237 17.35 8.87 -15.91
N SER A 238 17.44 7.82 -16.72
CA SER A 238 18.37 7.67 -17.84
C SER A 238 17.67 7.22 -19.12
N ASN A 239 18.32 7.44 -20.26
CA ASN A 239 17.83 6.97 -21.57
C ASN A 239 17.84 5.43 -21.71
N GLU A 240 18.55 4.74 -20.81
CA GLU A 240 18.68 3.27 -20.79
C GLU A 240 17.63 2.62 -19.89
N GLU A 241 17.16 3.33 -18.86
CA GLU A 241 16.08 2.87 -17.98
C GLU A 241 14.72 3.03 -18.64
N LYS A 242 13.85 2.05 -18.41
CA LYS A 242 12.51 2.04 -19.01
C LYS A 242 11.46 1.74 -17.97
N GLN A 243 10.43 2.58 -17.97
CA GLN A 243 9.32 2.48 -17.06
C GLN A 243 8.48 1.24 -17.39
N PHE A 244 8.56 0.23 -16.53
CA PHE A 244 7.82 -1.02 -16.69
C PHE A 244 6.36 -0.87 -16.28
N ILE A 245 6.12 -0.12 -15.21
CA ILE A 245 4.78 0.19 -14.68
C ILE A 245 4.60 1.70 -14.59
N SER A 246 3.49 2.19 -15.14
CA SER A 246 3.01 3.54 -14.90
C SER A 246 1.75 3.51 -14.05
N HIS A 247 1.64 4.46 -13.12
CA HIS A 247 0.50 4.59 -12.22
C HIS A 247 0.03 6.05 -12.25
N SER A 248 -1.23 6.25 -12.57
CA SER A 248 -1.91 7.55 -12.47
C SER A 248 -3.15 7.42 -11.60
N ALA A 249 -3.42 8.44 -10.80
CA ALA A 249 -4.64 8.54 -10.02
C ALA A 249 -5.15 9.98 -10.05
N VAL A 250 -6.42 10.14 -10.41
CA VAL A 250 -7.12 11.42 -10.48
C VAL A 250 -8.40 11.32 -9.68
N SER A 251 -8.67 12.29 -8.82
CA SER A 251 -9.96 12.42 -8.14
C SER A 251 -10.66 13.70 -8.60
N ARG A 252 -11.98 13.64 -8.77
CA ARG A 252 -12.86 14.77 -9.08
C ARG A 252 -13.94 14.82 -8.01
N LEU A 253 -14.11 15.96 -7.36
CA LEU A 253 -15.14 16.18 -6.36
C LEU A 253 -15.97 17.41 -6.71
N LEU A 254 -17.28 17.30 -6.59
CA LEU A 254 -18.22 18.41 -6.65
C LEU A 254 -18.67 18.74 -5.23
N VAL A 255 -18.30 19.92 -4.74
CA VAL A 255 -18.51 20.31 -3.35
C VAL A 255 -19.32 21.60 -3.28
N GLY A 256 -20.41 21.58 -2.52
CA GLY A 256 -21.23 22.76 -2.28
C GLY A 256 -20.50 23.79 -1.43
N LYS A 257 -20.85 25.06 -1.57
CA LYS A 257 -20.22 26.18 -0.85
C LYS A 257 -20.28 26.03 0.67
N GLN A 258 -21.38 25.46 1.17
CA GLN A 258 -21.59 25.17 2.59
C GLN A 258 -20.90 23.87 3.06
N GLY A 259 -20.14 23.20 2.19
CA GLY A 259 -19.36 22.01 2.53
C GLY A 259 -19.86 20.64 2.05
N PRO A 260 -21.15 20.36 1.75
CA PRO A 260 -21.53 19.00 1.38
C PRO A 260 -20.81 18.57 0.10
N ILE A 261 -20.15 17.41 0.15
CA ILE A 261 -19.58 16.78 -1.04
C ILE A 261 -20.75 16.11 -1.77
N TYR A 262 -21.20 16.67 -2.89
CA TYR A 262 -22.33 16.13 -3.66
C TYR A 262 -21.94 14.89 -4.46
N LYS A 263 -20.73 14.87 -5.00
CA LYS A 263 -20.17 13.74 -5.74
C LYS A 263 -18.66 13.71 -5.56
N ALA A 264 -18.11 12.52 -5.36
CA ALA A 264 -16.68 12.30 -5.30
C ALA A 264 -16.33 11.08 -6.15
N GLU A 265 -15.33 11.20 -7.01
CA GLU A 265 -14.92 10.12 -7.89
C GLU A 265 -13.40 10.05 -7.92
N THR A 266 -12.84 8.88 -7.62
CA THR A 266 -11.41 8.61 -7.78
C THR A 266 -11.22 7.52 -8.82
N THR A 267 -10.42 7.83 -9.84
CA THR A 267 -10.02 6.89 -10.88
C THR A 267 -8.52 6.65 -10.80
N SER A 268 -8.12 5.39 -10.68
CA SER A 268 -6.72 4.95 -10.64
C SER A 268 -6.45 3.98 -11.78
N THR A 269 -5.40 4.23 -12.54
CA THR A 269 -4.96 3.39 -13.66
C THR A 269 -3.52 2.97 -13.47
N VAL A 270 -3.29 1.65 -13.42
CA VAL A 270 -1.97 1.04 -13.42
C VAL A 270 -1.77 0.36 -14.77
N SER A 271 -0.77 0.76 -15.54
CA SER A 271 -0.44 0.17 -16.84
C SER A 271 0.89 -0.55 -16.76
N VAL A 272 0.95 -1.77 -17.32
CA VAL A 272 2.15 -2.61 -17.36
C VAL A 272 2.55 -2.85 -18.81
N HIS A 273 3.83 -2.65 -19.09
CA HIS A 273 4.45 -2.82 -20.41
C HIS A 273 5.44 -3.99 -20.37
N PRO A 274 4.95 -5.25 -20.41
CA PRO A 274 5.80 -6.44 -20.25
C PRO A 274 6.84 -6.57 -21.36
N LEU A 275 6.50 -6.13 -22.58
CA LEU A 275 7.43 -5.99 -23.68
C LEU A 275 7.80 -4.52 -23.77
N ILE A 276 9.02 -4.19 -23.36
CA ILE A 276 9.59 -2.84 -23.37
C ILE A 276 9.41 -2.11 -24.73
N TYR A 277 9.30 -2.87 -25.83
CA TYR A 277 9.07 -2.38 -27.20
C TYR A 277 7.80 -2.95 -27.85
N GLY A 278 7.00 -3.73 -27.12
CA GLY A 278 5.83 -4.40 -27.67
C GLY A 278 4.56 -3.58 -27.52
N LYS A 279 3.57 -3.89 -28.36
CA LYS A 279 2.22 -3.31 -28.29
C LYS A 279 1.37 -3.88 -27.16
N GLN A 280 1.80 -4.98 -26.53
CA GLN A 280 1.06 -5.61 -25.45
C GLN A 280 1.06 -4.73 -24.22
N LYS A 281 -0.11 -4.23 -23.86
CA LYS A 281 -0.36 -3.42 -22.67
C LYS A 281 -1.41 -4.11 -21.83
N ALA A 282 -1.07 -4.35 -20.57
CA ALA A 282 -2.02 -4.77 -19.56
C ALA A 282 -2.34 -3.57 -18.68
N GLN A 283 -3.59 -3.46 -18.25
CA GLN A 283 -4.07 -2.36 -17.44
C GLN A 283 -4.90 -2.90 -16.28
N VAL A 284 -4.71 -2.33 -15.09
CA VAL A 284 -5.67 -2.38 -14.00
C VAL A 284 -6.30 -1.00 -13.87
N HIS A 285 -7.61 -0.93 -14.07
CA HIS A 285 -8.41 0.28 -13.90
C HIS A 285 -9.26 0.13 -12.64
N SER A 286 -9.24 1.13 -11.77
CA SER A 286 -10.08 1.18 -10.57
C SER A 286 -10.82 2.49 -10.50
N ARG A 287 -12.09 2.43 -10.12
CA ARG A 287 -12.97 3.58 -9.94
C ARG A 287 -13.72 3.46 -8.63
N VAL A 288 -13.71 4.53 -7.83
CA VAL A 288 -14.48 4.67 -6.60
C VAL A 288 -15.36 5.90 -6.75
N GLN A 289 -16.67 5.73 -6.67
CA GLN A 289 -17.63 6.82 -6.83
C GLN A 289 -18.57 6.90 -5.62
N PHE A 290 -18.70 8.09 -5.08
CA PHE A 290 -19.70 8.50 -4.10
C PHE A 290 -20.67 9.47 -4.75
N THR A 291 -21.96 9.28 -4.51
CA THR A 291 -23.02 10.21 -4.90
C THR A 291 -23.89 10.47 -3.69
N LEU A 292 -23.94 11.71 -3.23
CA LEU A 292 -24.75 12.09 -2.08
C LEU A 292 -26.22 11.86 -2.42
N LEU A 293 -26.97 11.17 -1.58
CA LEU A 293 -28.40 10.91 -1.74
C LEU A 293 -29.22 11.91 -0.94
N SER A 294 -28.86 12.15 0.31
CA SER A 294 -29.56 13.10 1.19
C SER A 294 -28.63 13.70 2.23
N VAL A 295 -28.99 14.91 2.69
CA VAL A 295 -28.46 15.55 3.89
C VAL A 295 -29.63 15.81 4.82
N GLU A 296 -29.61 15.16 5.99
CA GLU A 296 -30.70 15.19 6.95
C GLU A 296 -30.23 15.82 8.27
N GLN A 297 -31.16 16.37 9.04
CA GLN A 297 -30.87 16.80 10.41
C GLN A 297 -30.78 15.57 11.32
N ASP A 298 -29.69 15.45 12.06
CA ASP A 298 -29.44 14.32 12.94
C ASP A 298 -29.72 14.67 14.41
N ASN A 299 -30.93 14.36 14.85
CA ASN A 299 -31.36 14.53 16.25
C ASN A 299 -31.32 13.21 17.04
N ALA A 300 -30.92 12.11 16.42
CA ALA A 300 -30.92 10.80 17.05
C ALA A 300 -29.68 10.63 17.97
N PRO A 301 -29.77 9.78 19.01
CA PRO A 301 -28.62 9.49 19.88
C PRO A 301 -27.43 8.94 19.07
N GLU A 302 -26.22 9.09 19.62
CA GLU A 302 -25.01 8.46 19.06
C GLU A 302 -25.22 6.96 18.93
N TRP A 303 -24.62 6.36 17.89
CA TRP A 303 -24.60 4.91 17.82
C TRP A 303 -23.69 4.36 18.91
N HIS A 304 -24.07 3.22 19.49
CA HIS A 304 -23.26 2.55 20.48
C HIS A 304 -21.94 2.11 19.85
N SER A 305 -20.83 2.57 20.41
CA SER A 305 -19.49 2.15 19.99
C SER A 305 -19.32 0.63 20.22
N PRO A 306 -18.57 -0.06 19.33
CA PRO A 306 -18.22 -1.46 19.54
C PRO A 306 -17.51 -1.66 20.90
N GLN A 307 -17.74 -2.80 21.57
CA GLN A 307 -17.14 -3.10 22.88
C GLN A 307 -15.60 -3.10 22.86
N SER A 308 -15.01 -3.45 21.72
CA SER A 308 -13.57 -3.44 21.50
C SER A 308 -13.25 -2.73 20.20
N THR A 309 -12.51 -1.64 20.29
CA THR A 309 -12.06 -0.83 19.14
C THR A 309 -10.55 -0.77 19.09
N ARG A 310 -10.01 -0.62 17.89
CA ARG A 310 -8.62 -0.27 17.64
C ARG A 310 -8.54 1.03 16.85
N GLN A 311 -7.70 1.94 17.28
CA GLN A 311 -7.43 3.19 16.58
C GLN A 311 -6.35 2.95 15.53
N ILE A 312 -6.57 3.44 14.30
CA ILE A 312 -5.57 3.50 13.24
C ILE A 312 -5.29 4.96 12.91
N ASN A 313 -4.01 5.33 12.82
CA ASN A 313 -3.58 6.73 12.65
C ASN A 313 -3.18 7.05 11.19
N THR A 314 -3.53 6.19 10.25
CA THR A 314 -3.16 6.36 8.84
C THR A 314 -4.17 5.71 7.92
N LEU A 315 -4.33 6.30 6.73
CA LEU A 315 -5.09 5.73 5.63
C LEU A 315 -4.28 4.77 4.76
N LEU A 316 -2.95 4.65 4.94
CA LEU A 316 -2.11 3.76 4.14
C LEU A 316 -2.64 2.31 4.17
N TYR A 317 -2.63 1.65 3.01
CA TYR A 317 -2.97 0.23 2.91
C TYR A 317 -2.08 -0.60 3.84
N SER A 318 -2.71 -1.46 4.62
CA SER A 318 -2.01 -2.31 5.60
C SER A 318 -1.91 -3.74 5.08
N VAL A 319 -0.68 -4.23 4.95
CA VAL A 319 -0.39 -5.61 4.51
C VAL A 319 -0.55 -6.59 5.69
N THR A 320 -0.22 -6.13 6.90
CA THR A 320 -0.42 -6.82 8.18
C THR A 320 -1.23 -5.97 9.16
N THR A 321 -1.59 -6.53 10.32
CA THR A 321 -2.28 -5.81 11.40
C THR A 321 -1.33 -5.01 12.29
N LYS A 322 -0.02 -5.01 12.03
CA LYS A 322 0.96 -4.21 12.79
C LYS A 322 0.79 -2.74 12.40
N GLN A 323 0.73 -1.86 13.40
CA GLN A 323 0.54 -0.43 13.16
C GLN A 323 1.88 0.23 12.83
N MET A 324 1.81 1.16 11.89
CA MET A 324 2.95 1.94 11.44
C MET A 324 3.03 3.28 12.16
N ALA A 325 4.22 3.67 12.59
CA ALA A 325 4.49 5.03 13.03
C ALA A 325 5.00 5.83 11.82
N ILE A 326 4.15 6.70 11.25
CA ILE A 326 4.61 7.70 10.29
C ILE A 326 5.34 8.77 11.11
N LEU A 327 6.64 8.91 10.94
CA LEU A 327 7.39 10.06 11.47
C LEU A 327 7.08 11.27 10.58
N ASP A 328 6.10 12.08 11.00
CA ASP A 328 5.94 13.43 10.47
C ASP A 328 7.18 14.25 10.84
N LYS A 329 8.08 14.46 9.88
CA LYS A 329 9.30 15.28 10.05
C LYS A 329 9.02 16.77 10.35
N THR A 330 7.76 17.15 10.53
CA THR A 330 7.33 18.55 10.72
C THR A 330 6.78 18.87 12.11
N SER A 331 6.81 17.95 13.08
CA SER A 331 6.47 18.29 14.46
C SER A 331 7.44 17.66 15.48
N ASN A 332 7.95 18.52 16.38
CA ASN A 332 8.84 18.25 17.53
C ASN A 332 10.35 18.33 17.28
N LEU A 333 10.83 19.53 16.92
CA LEU A 333 12.00 20.06 17.61
C LEU A 333 11.54 20.47 19.01
N LEU A 334 11.68 19.56 19.98
CA LEU A 334 12.02 19.82 21.39
C LEU A 334 11.86 18.51 22.19
N GLN A 335 13.00 18.05 22.72
CA GLN A 335 13.17 17.09 23.82
C GLN A 335 12.53 15.69 23.72
N SER A 336 13.37 14.72 23.34
CA SER A 336 13.51 13.51 24.16
C SER A 336 14.94 13.00 24.09
N SER A 337 15.55 12.91 25.26
CA SER A 337 16.96 12.67 25.53
C SER A 337 17.53 11.40 24.92
N GLU A 338 18.78 11.55 24.47
CA GLU A 338 19.73 10.50 24.23
C GLU A 338 19.89 9.61 25.46
N SER A 339 19.94 8.30 25.22
CA SER A 339 20.79 7.43 26.01
C SER A 339 21.37 6.41 25.04
N HIS A 340 22.61 6.60 24.61
CA HIS A 340 23.58 5.52 24.45
C HIS A 340 24.99 6.09 24.39
N GLU A 341 25.84 5.45 25.18
CA GLU A 341 27.14 5.87 25.64
C GLU A 341 28.24 5.84 24.56
N HIS A 342 29.20 6.74 24.74
CA HIS A 342 30.64 6.66 24.45
C HIS A 342 31.13 5.72 23.33
N LEU A 343 31.85 6.31 22.36
CA LEU A 343 33.31 6.12 22.25
C LEU A 343 33.95 7.19 21.34
N ASN A 344 35.14 7.60 21.78
CA ASN A 344 35.94 8.79 21.45
C ASN A 344 36.43 8.98 20.00
N ASN A 345 36.46 10.27 19.61
CA ASN A 345 37.56 11.05 19.00
C ASN A 345 38.61 10.32 18.12
N VAL A 346 38.70 10.72 16.85
CA VAL A 346 39.94 11.28 16.27
C VAL A 346 39.57 12.42 15.29
N GLU A 347 40.13 13.58 15.60
CA GLU A 347 40.11 14.84 14.87
C GLU A 347 41.29 14.86 13.88
N THR A 348 41.09 15.26 12.62
CA THR A 348 42.21 15.82 11.82
C THR A 348 41.72 16.72 10.68
N GLN A 349 41.77 18.03 10.97
CA GLN A 349 42.16 19.20 10.17
C GLN A 349 42.36 19.01 8.65
N ARG A 350 41.58 19.70 7.79
CA ARG A 350 41.75 21.09 7.25
C ARG A 350 42.90 21.26 6.25
N GLU A 351 42.51 21.51 4.99
CA GLU A 351 43.11 22.40 3.95
C GLU A 351 42.31 22.17 2.65
N ASN A 352 42.01 23.08 1.73
CA ASN A 352 41.91 24.54 1.68
C ASN A 352 41.11 24.87 0.39
N ALA A 353 40.32 25.94 0.44
CA ALA A 353 39.75 26.80 -0.62
C ALA A 353 39.53 26.26 -2.06
N LEU A 354 38.31 26.43 -2.57
CA LEU A 354 37.97 27.37 -3.65
C LEU A 354 36.44 27.52 -3.77
N ASN A 355 35.99 28.77 -3.68
CA ASN A 355 34.58 29.15 -3.84
C ASN A 355 34.18 29.02 -5.31
N GLU A 356 33.25 28.10 -5.60
CA GLU A 356 32.35 28.23 -6.74
C GLU A 356 30.92 28.30 -6.21
N ASP A 357 30.29 29.44 -6.46
CA ASP A 357 28.86 29.66 -6.26
C ASP A 357 28.08 28.72 -7.17
N VAL A 358 27.63 27.61 -6.60
CA VAL A 358 26.62 26.75 -7.21
C VAL A 358 25.42 26.75 -6.28
N SER A 359 24.34 27.37 -6.74
CA SER A 359 23.01 27.31 -6.17
C SER A 359 22.63 25.85 -5.89
N ARG A 360 22.85 25.40 -4.64
CA ARG A 360 22.42 24.10 -4.17
C ARG A 360 20.92 24.15 -3.94
N SER A 361 20.14 23.91 -5.00
CA SER A 361 18.86 23.23 -4.83
C SER A 361 19.17 21.91 -4.13
N SER A 362 18.68 21.72 -2.91
CA SER A 362 18.77 20.45 -2.21
C SER A 362 17.90 19.43 -2.94
N SER A 363 18.44 18.80 -3.97
CA SER A 363 18.00 17.48 -4.40
C SER A 363 18.45 16.52 -3.30
N SER A 364 17.63 16.40 -2.27
CA SER A 364 17.73 15.26 -1.38
C SER A 364 17.44 14.04 -2.26
N ASP A 365 18.50 13.33 -2.65
CA ASP A 365 18.43 11.98 -3.18
C ASP A 365 17.55 11.16 -2.25
N SER A 366 16.32 10.91 -2.69
CA SER A 366 15.32 10.17 -1.93
C SER A 366 15.59 8.68 -2.10
N LEU A 367 16.72 8.22 -1.57
CA LEU A 367 17.05 6.81 -1.34
C LEU A 367 16.10 6.13 -0.31
N SER A 368 14.86 6.61 -0.16
CA SER A 368 13.87 6.07 0.80
C SER A 368 12.40 6.21 0.38
N ALA A 369 12.07 6.42 -0.91
CA ALA A 369 10.68 6.52 -1.34
C ALA A 369 9.87 5.19 -1.26
N TYR A 370 10.57 4.05 -1.14
CA TYR A 370 9.97 2.72 -1.03
C TYR A 370 10.43 2.07 0.26
N VAL A 371 9.68 2.27 1.33
CA VAL A 371 9.81 1.36 2.47
C VAL A 371 8.96 0.14 2.10
N ASN A 372 9.60 -1.03 1.94
CA ASN A 372 8.88 -2.31 1.92
C ASN A 372 8.41 -2.56 3.36
N GLU A 373 7.26 -2.01 3.72
CA GLU A 373 6.89 -1.72 5.12
C GLU A 373 6.53 -2.91 6.01
N ASP A 374 6.66 -4.14 5.52
CA ASP A 374 6.60 -5.34 6.35
C ASP A 374 7.65 -6.34 5.86
N VAL A 375 8.91 -6.16 6.29
CA VAL A 375 9.87 -7.27 6.26
C VAL A 375 9.32 -8.34 7.21
N PRO A 376 8.92 -9.52 6.71
CA PRO A 376 8.39 -10.55 7.57
C PRO A 376 9.45 -10.96 8.58
N ASN A 377 9.02 -11.23 9.81
CA ASN A 377 9.89 -11.87 10.80
C ASN A 377 10.44 -13.18 10.23
N MET A 378 11.60 -13.64 10.73
CA MET A 378 12.28 -14.82 10.22
C MET A 378 11.42 -16.10 10.13
N ASN A 379 10.39 -16.21 10.99
CA ASN A 379 9.48 -17.36 11.04
C ASN A 379 8.12 -17.12 10.37
N GLU A 380 7.85 -15.90 9.94
CA GLU A 380 6.58 -15.54 9.32
C GLU A 380 6.65 -15.67 7.80
N PRO A 381 5.56 -16.09 7.15
CA PRO A 381 5.50 -16.11 5.69
C PRO A 381 5.60 -14.69 5.12
N ALA A 382 6.06 -14.59 3.87
CA ALA A 382 6.08 -13.32 3.17
C ALA A 382 4.65 -12.88 2.85
N TYR A 383 4.10 -11.91 3.60
CA TYR A 383 2.70 -11.50 3.44
C TYR A 383 2.40 -10.99 2.04
N ALA A 384 3.35 -10.32 1.37
CA ALA A 384 3.18 -9.92 -0.02
C ALA A 384 3.05 -11.13 -0.98
N ALA A 385 3.67 -12.27 -0.67
CA ALA A 385 3.49 -13.51 -1.42
C ALA A 385 2.10 -14.15 -1.19
N LEU A 386 1.48 -13.91 -0.02
CA LEU A 386 0.12 -14.37 0.27
C LEU A 386 -0.92 -13.72 -0.66
N TYR A 387 -0.78 -12.42 -0.93
CA TYR A 387 -1.69 -11.69 -1.82
C TYR A 387 -1.54 -12.06 -3.31
N MET A 388 -0.43 -12.70 -3.69
CA MET A 388 -0.21 -13.21 -5.06
C MET A 388 -0.66 -14.68 -5.26
N SER A 389 -1.16 -15.32 -4.19
CA SER A 389 -1.67 -16.69 -4.26
C SER A 389 -3.17 -16.69 -4.59
N VAL A 390 -3.55 -17.37 -5.68
CA VAL A 390 -4.95 -17.49 -6.15
C VAL A 390 -5.79 -18.37 -5.21
N GLN A 391 -5.14 -19.15 -4.34
CA GLN A 391 -5.81 -20.04 -3.42
C GLN A 391 -6.24 -19.28 -2.15
N SER A 392 -7.55 -19.29 -1.89
CA SER A 392 -8.14 -18.98 -0.58
C SER A 392 -7.25 -19.52 0.52
N ARG A 393 -6.98 -18.70 1.57
CA ARG A 393 -6.24 -19.05 2.80
C ARG A 393 -6.45 -20.52 3.17
N GLY A 394 -5.62 -21.39 2.60
CA GLY A 394 -5.75 -22.82 2.80
C GLY A 394 -5.25 -23.13 4.19
N ASP A 395 -6.03 -23.89 4.96
CA ASP A 395 -5.58 -24.42 6.24
C ASP A 395 -4.20 -25.07 6.10
N LYS A 396 -3.44 -25.09 7.21
CA LYS A 396 -2.07 -25.63 7.25
C LYS A 396 -1.92 -27.01 6.58
N LYS A 397 -2.97 -27.83 6.65
CA LYS A 397 -3.04 -29.17 6.02
C LYS A 397 -3.26 -29.13 4.50
N GLN A 398 -4.06 -28.17 4.02
CA GLN A 398 -4.38 -28.05 2.60
C GLN A 398 -3.14 -27.65 1.78
N ASN A 399 -2.32 -26.72 2.30
CA ASN A 399 -1.12 -26.28 1.60
C ASN A 399 -0.09 -27.42 1.47
N ALA A 400 0.09 -28.23 2.52
CA ALA A 400 0.99 -29.38 2.48
C ALA A 400 0.54 -30.44 1.46
N MET A 401 -0.76 -30.77 1.41
CA MET A 401 -1.32 -31.68 0.41
C MET A 401 -1.20 -31.12 -1.01
N ASN A 402 -1.46 -29.82 -1.20
CA ASN A 402 -1.35 -29.17 -2.50
C ASN A 402 0.10 -29.22 -3.01
N VAL A 403 1.09 -28.96 -2.15
CA VAL A 403 2.51 -29.09 -2.50
C VAL A 403 2.85 -30.53 -2.91
N GLN A 404 2.46 -31.53 -2.11
CA GLN A 404 2.75 -32.93 -2.44
C GLN A 404 2.12 -33.36 -3.77
N LYS A 405 0.86 -33.00 -4.00
CA LYS A 405 0.14 -33.32 -5.25
C LYS A 405 0.81 -32.65 -6.46
N LEU A 406 1.17 -31.38 -6.33
CA LEU A 406 1.80 -30.61 -7.40
C LEU A 406 3.20 -31.14 -7.72
N LEU A 407 4.00 -31.46 -6.69
CA LEU A 407 5.31 -32.09 -6.85
C LEU A 407 5.21 -33.45 -7.54
N GLN A 408 4.23 -34.28 -7.16
CA GLN A 408 4.05 -35.59 -7.77
C GLN A 408 3.67 -35.48 -9.26
N ASP A 409 2.73 -34.58 -9.60
CA ASP A 409 2.34 -34.32 -10.99
C ASP A 409 3.54 -33.81 -11.81
N MET A 410 4.31 -32.86 -11.28
CA MET A 410 5.50 -32.32 -11.95
C MET A 410 6.61 -33.36 -12.11
N ALA A 411 6.88 -34.16 -11.09
CA ALA A 411 7.87 -35.23 -11.16
C ALA A 411 7.48 -36.30 -12.19
N GLN A 412 6.19 -36.61 -12.33
CA GLN A 412 5.70 -37.50 -13.39
C GLN A 412 5.89 -36.91 -14.79
N GLN A 413 5.75 -35.59 -14.95
CA GLN A 413 6.00 -34.92 -16.22
C GLN A 413 7.49 -34.93 -16.60
N LEU A 414 8.40 -34.84 -15.61
CA LEU A 414 9.85 -34.97 -15.86
C LEU A 414 10.23 -36.33 -16.43
N GLN A 415 9.54 -37.40 -16.03
CA GLN A 415 9.78 -38.72 -16.62
C GLN A 415 9.50 -38.76 -18.14
N ASN A 416 8.69 -37.82 -18.66
CA ASN A 416 8.33 -37.69 -20.07
C ASN A 416 8.67 -36.28 -20.61
N HIS A 417 9.96 -35.94 -20.61
CA HIS A 417 10.49 -34.62 -21.00
C HIS A 417 9.87 -33.99 -22.27
N ASN A 418 9.55 -34.80 -23.28
CA ASN A 418 8.98 -34.32 -24.55
C ASN A 418 7.60 -33.65 -24.41
N ASN A 419 6.88 -33.89 -23.32
CA ASN A 419 5.56 -33.30 -23.07
C ASN A 419 5.60 -32.10 -22.12
N MET A 420 6.77 -31.74 -21.58
CA MET A 420 6.91 -30.69 -20.57
C MET A 420 6.35 -29.32 -21.01
N PRO A 421 6.61 -28.81 -22.23
CA PRO A 421 6.04 -27.54 -22.68
C PRO A 421 4.51 -27.57 -22.81
N LYS A 422 3.94 -28.75 -23.10
CA LYS A 422 2.50 -28.94 -23.28
C LYS A 422 1.75 -29.14 -21.95
N ALA A 423 2.46 -29.40 -20.86
CA ALA A 423 1.89 -29.73 -19.56
C ALA A 423 1.90 -28.55 -18.57
N ASP A 424 2.18 -27.33 -19.05
CA ASP A 424 2.27 -26.10 -18.25
C ASP A 424 3.23 -26.20 -17.06
N PHE A 425 4.32 -26.96 -17.21
CA PHE A 425 5.26 -27.26 -16.12
C PHE A 425 5.78 -26.00 -15.42
N LEU A 426 6.13 -24.96 -16.19
CA LEU A 426 6.61 -23.68 -15.64
C LEU A 426 5.52 -22.93 -14.85
N SER A 427 4.28 -22.94 -15.33
CA SER A 427 3.14 -22.35 -14.63
C SER A 427 2.90 -23.07 -13.30
N LYS A 428 2.94 -24.41 -13.31
CA LYS A 428 2.85 -25.25 -12.11
C LYS A 428 4.00 -24.97 -11.14
N PHE A 429 5.23 -24.84 -11.63
CA PHE A 429 6.39 -24.47 -10.82
C PHE A 429 6.20 -23.10 -10.15
N ASN A 430 5.72 -22.10 -10.88
CA ASN A 430 5.44 -20.78 -10.32
C ASN A 430 4.34 -20.83 -9.24
N ILE A 431 3.32 -21.66 -9.42
CA ILE A 431 2.29 -21.90 -8.38
C ILE A 431 2.92 -22.55 -7.15
N LEU A 432 3.78 -23.56 -7.34
CA LEU A 432 4.50 -24.22 -6.24
C LEU A 432 5.35 -23.23 -5.44
N VAL A 433 6.14 -22.39 -6.12
CA VAL A 433 6.96 -21.34 -5.49
C VAL A 433 6.10 -20.39 -4.64
N ARG A 434 4.92 -19.99 -5.14
CA ARG A 434 3.99 -19.12 -4.40
C ARG A 434 3.42 -19.81 -3.15
N ILE A 435 3.08 -21.10 -3.24
CA ILE A 435 2.58 -21.88 -2.10
C ILE A 435 3.69 -22.09 -1.06
N ILE A 436 4.95 -22.27 -1.47
CA ILE A 436 6.08 -22.40 -0.55
C ILE A 436 6.38 -21.05 0.12
N ALA A 437 6.32 -19.95 -0.62
CA ALA A 437 6.56 -18.61 -0.09
C ALA A 437 5.51 -18.18 0.97
N SER A 438 4.32 -18.80 0.98
CA SER A 438 3.28 -18.55 1.97
C SER A 438 3.38 -19.42 3.24
N MET A 439 4.37 -20.31 3.34
CA MET A 439 4.52 -21.22 4.48
C MET A 439 5.41 -20.66 5.60
N SER A 440 5.11 -21.03 6.84
CA SER A 440 5.98 -20.77 8.00
C SER A 440 7.16 -21.75 8.05
N THR A 441 8.14 -21.46 8.92
CA THR A 441 9.31 -22.34 9.14
C THR A 441 8.90 -23.75 9.56
N GLU A 442 7.89 -23.90 10.42
CA GLU A 442 7.42 -25.20 10.89
C GLU A 442 6.77 -26.01 9.77
N GLN A 443 5.98 -25.35 8.92
CA GLN A 443 5.31 -25.98 7.78
C GLN A 443 6.33 -26.49 6.75
N LEU A 444 7.30 -25.64 6.40
CA LEU A 444 8.38 -26.01 5.49
C LEU A 444 9.22 -27.16 6.06
N ALA A 445 9.56 -27.11 7.34
CA ALA A 445 10.32 -28.17 8.00
C ALA A 445 9.56 -29.50 8.06
N GLN A 446 8.23 -29.48 8.21
CA GLN A 446 7.40 -30.69 8.17
C GLN A 446 7.36 -31.31 6.78
N ILE A 447 7.10 -30.50 5.74
CA ILE A 447 7.00 -30.96 4.35
C ILE A 447 8.37 -31.47 3.87
N SER A 448 9.43 -30.72 4.20
CA SER A 448 10.81 -31.09 3.86
C SER A 448 11.15 -32.48 4.36
N ARG A 449 10.84 -32.81 5.63
CA ARG A 449 11.09 -34.15 6.19
C ARG A 449 10.42 -35.28 5.38
N GLY A 450 9.22 -35.04 4.84
CA GLY A 450 8.52 -36.03 4.03
C GLY A 450 9.12 -36.22 2.63
N ILE A 451 9.65 -35.15 2.03
CA ILE A 451 10.21 -35.16 0.68
C ILE A 451 11.67 -35.61 0.68
N GLU A 452 12.43 -35.31 1.73
CA GLU A 452 13.84 -35.68 1.90
C GLU A 452 14.08 -37.20 1.80
N VAL A 453 13.09 -38.03 2.16
CA VAL A 453 13.13 -39.48 1.98
C VAL A 453 13.31 -39.87 0.51
N GLY A 454 12.93 -39.00 -0.43
CA GLY A 454 13.13 -39.18 -1.86
C GLY A 454 14.58 -38.99 -2.33
N LYS A 455 15.45 -38.33 -1.56
CA LYS A 455 16.83 -38.02 -1.98
C LYS A 455 17.69 -39.27 -2.22
N SER A 456 17.52 -40.30 -1.39
CA SER A 456 18.25 -41.57 -1.44
C SER A 456 17.43 -42.71 -2.05
N SER A 457 16.28 -42.39 -2.65
CA SER A 457 15.37 -43.37 -3.22
C SER A 457 15.78 -43.76 -4.64
N ASN A 458 15.79 -45.06 -4.94
CA ASN A 458 15.99 -45.58 -6.31
C ASN A 458 14.81 -45.26 -7.26
N ASN A 459 13.69 -44.74 -6.73
CA ASN A 459 12.58 -44.28 -7.53
C ASN A 459 12.86 -42.87 -8.08
N ASN A 460 13.06 -42.78 -9.39
CA ASN A 460 13.34 -41.52 -10.12
C ASN A 460 12.31 -40.43 -9.81
N VAL A 461 11.02 -40.77 -9.68
CA VAL A 461 9.96 -39.79 -9.37
C VAL A 461 10.20 -39.16 -8.00
N LYS A 462 10.65 -39.93 -7.01
CA LYS A 462 10.93 -39.41 -5.66
C LYS A 462 12.19 -38.53 -5.64
N ALA A 463 13.20 -38.86 -6.45
CA ALA A 463 14.40 -38.05 -6.63
C ALA A 463 14.06 -36.71 -7.31
N ASP A 464 13.21 -36.75 -8.34
CA ASP A 464 12.70 -35.56 -9.04
C ASP A 464 11.86 -34.66 -8.13
N MET A 465 11.01 -35.25 -7.27
CA MET A 465 10.26 -34.48 -6.28
C MET A 465 11.18 -33.70 -5.34
N TRP A 466 12.30 -34.30 -4.89
CA TRP A 466 13.31 -33.60 -4.09
C TRP A 466 13.93 -32.44 -4.87
N MET A 467 14.33 -32.68 -6.12
CA MET A 467 14.94 -31.66 -6.97
C MET A 467 14.01 -30.47 -7.19
N ILE A 468 12.76 -30.71 -7.62
CA ILE A 468 11.76 -29.67 -7.85
C ILE A 468 11.47 -28.91 -6.55
N PHE A 469 11.31 -29.61 -5.43
CA PHE A 469 11.01 -28.99 -4.14
C PHE A 469 12.16 -28.10 -3.67
N ARG A 470 13.40 -28.59 -3.72
CA ARG A 470 14.61 -27.83 -3.38
C ARG A 470 14.67 -26.54 -4.19
N ASP A 471 14.52 -26.64 -5.51
CA ASP A 471 14.61 -25.48 -6.40
C ASP A 471 13.46 -24.49 -6.15
N ALA A 472 12.26 -24.99 -5.86
CA ALA A 472 11.13 -24.16 -5.50
C ALA A 472 11.32 -23.45 -4.15
N VAL A 473 11.98 -24.08 -3.16
CA VAL A 473 12.36 -23.43 -1.89
C VAL A 473 13.39 -22.32 -2.12
N VAL A 474 14.37 -22.53 -3.01
CA VAL A 474 15.33 -21.48 -3.38
C VAL A 474 14.62 -20.29 -4.05
N GLN A 475 13.73 -20.57 -5.01
CA GLN A 475 12.96 -19.54 -5.73
C GLN A 475 11.90 -18.85 -4.86
N ALA A 476 11.44 -19.49 -3.79
CA ALA A 476 10.54 -18.87 -2.83
C ALA A 476 11.21 -17.69 -2.14
N GLY A 477 12.50 -17.80 -1.78
CA GLY A 477 13.31 -16.64 -1.38
C GLY A 477 12.83 -15.91 -0.11
N THR A 478 12.01 -16.55 0.71
CA THR A 478 11.47 -16.00 1.96
C THR A 478 12.41 -16.31 3.14
N PRO A 479 12.30 -15.58 4.27
CA PRO A 479 13.10 -15.90 5.47
C PRO A 479 12.93 -17.36 5.96
N PRO A 480 11.70 -17.94 6.00
CA PRO A 480 11.53 -19.36 6.30
C PRO A 480 12.23 -20.30 5.32
N ALA A 481 12.18 -19.99 4.02
CA ALA A 481 12.86 -20.79 3.00
C ALA A 481 14.39 -20.74 3.15
N PHE A 482 14.95 -19.56 3.45
CA PHE A 482 16.37 -19.41 3.74
C PHE A 482 16.78 -20.18 5.01
N ALA A 483 15.98 -20.11 6.07
CA ALA A 483 16.21 -20.88 7.29
C ALA A 483 16.20 -22.41 7.04
N GLN A 484 15.30 -22.88 6.17
CA GLN A 484 15.24 -24.29 5.77
C GLN A 484 16.50 -24.71 4.98
N ILE A 485 16.98 -23.88 4.05
CA ILE A 485 18.22 -24.16 3.30
C ILE A 485 19.44 -24.19 4.23
N LYS A 486 19.53 -23.25 5.17
CA LYS A 486 20.56 -23.25 6.22
C LYS A 486 20.54 -24.56 7.01
N THR A 487 19.34 -25.05 7.35
CA THR A 487 19.15 -26.33 8.04
C THR A 487 19.61 -27.51 7.20
N TRP A 488 19.36 -27.50 5.88
CA TRP A 488 19.85 -28.54 4.98
C TRP A 488 21.38 -28.58 4.91
N ILE A 489 22.04 -27.44 4.81
CA ILE A 489 23.51 -27.36 4.70
C ILE A 489 24.16 -27.76 6.02
N LYS A 490 23.72 -27.20 7.16
CA LYS A 490 24.27 -27.51 8.48
C LYS A 490 24.13 -28.99 8.86
N ASN A 491 23.00 -29.59 8.51
CA ASN A 491 22.78 -31.02 8.75
C ASN A 491 23.36 -31.92 7.65
N LYS A 492 24.20 -31.39 6.75
CA LYS A 492 24.85 -32.14 5.66
C LYS A 492 23.85 -32.84 4.72
N LYS A 493 22.60 -32.36 4.67
CA LYS A 493 21.56 -32.84 3.74
C LYS A 493 21.71 -32.26 2.35
N LEU A 494 22.38 -31.12 2.22
CA LEU A 494 22.73 -30.47 0.96
C LEU A 494 24.23 -30.21 0.95
N GLN A 495 24.94 -30.76 -0.03
CA GLN A 495 26.41 -30.75 -0.07
C GLN A 495 26.95 -30.59 -1.50
N ASN A 496 28.24 -30.25 -1.59
CA ASN A 496 29.05 -30.17 -2.80
C ASN A 496 28.41 -29.26 -3.86
N GLU A 497 28.37 -29.73 -5.10
CA GLU A 497 27.84 -28.99 -6.24
C GLU A 497 26.36 -28.61 -6.05
N GLU A 498 25.55 -29.52 -5.49
CA GLU A 498 24.13 -29.28 -5.23
C GLU A 498 23.95 -28.08 -4.28
N ALA A 499 24.75 -28.03 -3.21
CA ALA A 499 24.75 -26.89 -2.29
C ALA A 499 25.28 -25.62 -2.96
N ALA A 500 26.34 -25.72 -3.75
CA ALA A 500 26.96 -24.57 -4.41
C ALA A 500 25.98 -23.88 -5.37
N GLN A 501 25.21 -24.66 -6.14
CA GLN A 501 24.16 -24.13 -7.03
C GLN A 501 23.07 -23.42 -6.23
N VAL A 502 22.53 -24.08 -5.20
CA VAL A 502 21.48 -23.50 -4.33
C VAL A 502 21.93 -22.18 -3.72
N VAL A 503 23.12 -22.14 -3.10
CA VAL A 503 23.63 -20.94 -2.43
C VAL A 503 23.93 -19.82 -3.42
N SER A 504 24.44 -20.14 -4.61
CA SER A 504 24.71 -19.15 -5.66
C SER A 504 23.43 -18.46 -6.14
N SER A 505 22.31 -19.19 -6.19
CA SER A 505 21.01 -18.65 -6.58
C SER A 505 20.38 -17.74 -5.53
N LEU A 506 20.65 -17.97 -4.24
CA LEU A 506 20.03 -17.21 -3.14
C LEU A 506 20.27 -15.71 -3.23
N ALA A 507 21.45 -15.27 -3.70
CA ALA A 507 21.76 -13.85 -3.86
C ALA A 507 20.79 -13.12 -4.79
N ARG A 508 20.10 -13.83 -5.69
CA ARG A 508 19.12 -13.27 -6.63
C ARG A 508 17.67 -13.58 -6.25
N THR A 509 17.44 -14.58 -5.40
CA THR A 509 16.08 -15.02 -5.07
C THR A 509 15.58 -14.51 -3.72
N ILE A 510 16.47 -14.12 -2.79
CA ILE A 510 16.06 -13.54 -1.50
C ILE A 510 15.21 -12.28 -1.74
N ARG A 511 13.97 -12.33 -1.24
CA ARG A 511 12.96 -11.27 -1.43
C ARG A 511 13.10 -10.10 -0.47
N TYR A 512 13.72 -10.34 0.69
CA TYR A 512 13.84 -9.37 1.78
C TYR A 512 15.28 -9.34 2.30
N PRO A 513 16.19 -8.61 1.63
CA PRO A 513 17.58 -8.49 2.04
C PRO A 513 17.70 -7.56 3.27
N SER A 514 17.22 -8.02 4.43
CA SER A 514 17.36 -7.31 5.69
C SER A 514 18.77 -7.47 6.26
N LYS A 515 19.21 -6.54 7.13
CA LYS A 515 20.50 -6.65 7.83
C LYS A 515 20.64 -8.01 8.53
N GLU A 516 19.56 -8.49 9.15
CA GLU A 516 19.53 -9.81 9.81
C GLU A 516 19.75 -10.96 8.81
N ILE A 517 19.06 -10.96 7.66
CA ILE A 517 19.24 -11.99 6.62
C ILE A 517 20.67 -11.97 6.09
N MET A 518 21.23 -10.80 5.83
CA MET A 518 22.60 -10.65 5.35
C MET A 518 23.64 -11.17 6.35
N THR A 519 23.49 -10.83 7.63
CA THR A 519 24.35 -11.37 8.69
C THR A 519 24.26 -12.89 8.75
N GLN A 520 23.05 -13.45 8.77
CA GLN A 520 22.87 -14.91 8.79
C GLN A 520 23.42 -15.60 7.53
N PHE A 521 23.36 -14.95 6.37
CA PHE A 521 23.95 -15.44 5.14
C PHE A 521 25.47 -15.47 5.22
N PHE A 522 26.08 -14.37 5.71
CA PHE A 522 27.52 -14.29 5.92
C PHE A 522 28.01 -15.34 6.92
N ASP A 523 27.30 -15.51 8.04
CA ASP A 523 27.62 -16.53 9.05
C ASP A 523 27.53 -17.95 8.49
N LEU A 524 26.53 -18.21 7.63
CA LEU A 524 26.44 -19.49 6.91
C LEU A 524 27.63 -19.67 5.96
N ALA A 525 28.01 -18.64 5.19
CA ALA A 525 29.16 -18.69 4.30
C ALA A 525 30.48 -18.95 5.05
N MET A 526 30.60 -18.46 6.29
CA MET A 526 31.78 -18.67 7.15
C MET A 526 31.72 -19.94 8.00
N SER A 527 30.61 -20.68 7.96
CA SER A 527 30.46 -21.89 8.76
C SER A 527 31.43 -23.00 8.34
N PRO A 528 31.92 -23.84 9.26
CA PRO A 528 32.80 -24.96 8.93
C PRO A 528 32.19 -25.90 7.89
N GLU A 529 30.87 -26.12 7.95
CA GLU A 529 30.15 -26.99 7.02
C GLU A 529 30.24 -26.46 5.57
N VAL A 530 30.28 -25.15 5.37
CA VAL A 530 30.45 -24.53 4.05
C VAL A 530 31.92 -24.44 3.66
N GLN A 531 32.78 -23.99 4.57
CA GLN A 531 34.20 -23.75 4.31
C GLN A 531 34.98 -25.03 3.95
N GLN A 532 34.58 -26.18 4.51
CA GLN A 532 35.20 -27.47 4.23
C GLN A 532 34.84 -28.04 2.84
N GLN A 533 33.83 -27.49 2.17
CA GLN A 533 33.34 -28.01 0.89
C GLN A 533 33.88 -27.18 -0.27
N LYS A 534 34.73 -27.81 -1.09
CA LYS A 534 35.33 -27.17 -2.28
C LYS A 534 34.23 -26.74 -3.26
N GLY A 535 34.27 -25.48 -3.70
CA GLY A 535 33.28 -24.90 -4.61
C GLY A 535 32.14 -24.21 -3.87
N LEU A 536 31.55 -24.85 -2.86
CA LEU A 536 30.52 -24.24 -2.02
C LEU A 536 31.08 -23.04 -1.24
N ASN A 537 32.29 -23.15 -0.69
CA ASN A 537 32.97 -22.06 0.01
C ASN A 537 33.11 -20.78 -0.86
N THR A 538 33.55 -20.93 -2.10
CA THR A 538 33.72 -19.82 -3.06
C THR A 538 32.36 -19.27 -3.50
N SER A 539 31.42 -20.14 -3.86
CA SER A 539 30.06 -19.75 -4.25
C SER A 539 29.34 -18.98 -3.14
N ALA A 540 29.44 -19.43 -1.89
CA ALA A 540 28.82 -18.78 -0.75
C ALA A 540 29.37 -17.38 -0.49
N LEU A 541 30.70 -17.21 -0.58
CA LEU A 541 31.34 -15.90 -0.44
C LEU A 541 30.91 -14.93 -1.55
N ILE A 542 30.93 -15.38 -2.81
CA ILE A 542 30.50 -14.54 -3.95
C ILE A 542 29.03 -14.15 -3.81
N ALA A 543 28.17 -15.09 -3.42
CA ALA A 543 26.74 -14.83 -3.19
C ALA A 543 26.52 -13.83 -2.04
N ALA A 544 27.26 -13.97 -0.93
CA ALA A 544 27.20 -13.05 0.20
C ALA A 544 27.60 -11.63 -0.21
N THR A 545 28.71 -11.48 -0.95
CA THR A 545 29.16 -10.18 -1.46
C THR A 545 28.09 -9.54 -2.35
N ARG A 546 27.50 -10.30 -3.29
CA ARG A 546 26.44 -9.80 -4.17
C ARG A 546 25.21 -9.33 -3.40
N LEU A 547 24.80 -10.06 -2.37
CA LEU A 547 23.66 -9.71 -1.53
C LEU A 547 23.91 -8.40 -0.76
N ILE A 548 25.15 -8.19 -0.29
CA ILE A 548 25.55 -6.96 0.43
C ILE A 548 25.63 -5.77 -0.51
N THR A 549 26.11 -5.95 -1.75
CA THR A 549 26.18 -4.85 -2.72
C THR A 549 24.80 -4.30 -3.09
N TRP A 550 23.73 -5.08 -2.93
CA TRP A 550 22.34 -4.66 -3.19
C TRP A 550 21.85 -3.51 -2.29
N LEU A 551 22.57 -3.18 -1.20
CA LEU A 551 22.28 -2.03 -0.32
C LEU A 551 22.89 -0.71 -0.79
N ARG A 552 23.82 -0.74 -1.76
CA ARG A 552 24.41 0.46 -2.37
C ARG A 552 23.70 0.77 -3.67
#